data_AF-A0A959W647-F1
#
_entry.id   AF-A0A959W647-F1
#
_cell.length_a   1.000
_cell.length_b   1.000
_cell.length_c   1.000
_cell.angle_alpha   90.00
_cell.angle_beta   90.00
_cell.angle_gamma   90.00
#
_symmetry.space_group_name_H-M   'P 1'
#
loop_
_entity.id
_entity.type
_entity.pdbx_description
1 polymer ?
#
loop_
_entity_poly.entity_id
_entity_poly.type
_entity_poly.pdbx_seq_one_letter_code
_entity_poly.pdbx_strand_id
1 'polypeptide(L)'
;MPQIAIRISDDELDLLDRVVAEGKFKSRAAAVRAGLDALARETRNQAIAASYRDAYEKKPPDDWFARANSEMLDRRLSGEPGIEVEKP
;
A
#
# COMPACT_ATOMS: atom_id res chain seq x y z
N MET A 1 -17.59 23.23 -6.91
CA MET A 1 -17.31 21.92 -6.27
C MET A 1 -18.54 21.06 -6.40
N PRO A 2 -18.45 19.79 -6.84
CA PRO A 2 -19.60 18.90 -6.90
C PRO A 2 -20.08 18.52 -5.48
N GLN A 3 -21.38 18.27 -5.32
CA GLN A 3 -22.01 17.85 -4.08
C GLN A 3 -22.72 16.50 -4.30
N ILE A 4 -22.58 15.59 -3.33
CA ILE A 4 -23.20 14.26 -3.35
C ILE A 4 -24.03 14.13 -2.07
N ALA A 5 -25.28 13.69 -2.20
CA ALA A 5 -26.12 13.34 -1.06
C ALA A 5 -25.98 11.84 -0.78
N ILE A 6 -25.54 11.48 0.42
CA ILE A 6 -25.38 10.10 0.86
C ILE A 6 -26.25 9.85 2.10
N ARG A 7 -26.73 8.61 2.25
CA ARG A 7 -27.34 8.15 3.49
C ARG A 7 -26.24 7.52 4.33
N ILE A 8 -26.20 7.89 5.60
CA ILE A 8 -25.31 7.31 6.60
C ILE A 8 -26.16 6.82 7.77
N SER A 9 -25.65 5.86 8.51
CA SER A 9 -26.25 5.39 9.75
C SER A 9 -26.19 6.46 10.85
N ASP A 10 -27.05 6.32 11.86
CA ASP A 10 -27.05 7.21 13.02
C ASP A 10 -25.71 7.14 13.76
N ASP A 11 -25.10 5.95 13.87
CA ASP A 11 -23.79 5.75 14.51
C ASP A 11 -22.67 6.53 13.79
N GLU A 12 -22.67 6.54 12.46
CA GLU A 12 -21.69 7.30 11.66
C GLU A 12 -21.88 8.81 11.83
N LEU A 13 -23.14 9.26 11.91
CA LEU A 13 -23.45 10.67 12.16
C LEU A 13 -23.00 11.10 13.56
N ASP A 14 -23.27 10.28 14.58
CA ASP A 14 -22.87 10.53 15.96
C ASP A 14 -21.35 10.58 16.10
N LEU A 15 -20.62 9.73 15.39
CA LEU A 15 -19.17 9.78 15.32
C LEU A 15 -18.69 11.12 14.73
N LEU A 16 -19.26 11.54 13.60
CA LEU A 16 -18.91 12.81 12.95
C LEU A 16 -19.20 14.01 13.87
N ASP A 17 -20.31 13.96 14.60
CA ASP A 17 -20.66 15.00 15.57
C ASP A 17 -19.71 15.04 16.75
N ARG A 18 -19.37 13.89 17.31
CA ARG A 18 -18.41 13.80 18.41
C ARG A 18 -17.06 14.40 18.04
N VAL A 19 -16.48 14.03 16.89
CA VAL A 19 -15.15 14.53 16.51
C VAL A 19 -15.15 16.03 16.19
N VAL A 20 -16.28 16.59 15.77
CA VAL A 20 -16.44 18.04 15.59
C VAL A 20 -16.59 18.74 16.94
N ALA A 21 -17.41 18.19 17.86
CA ALA A 21 -17.60 18.72 19.20
C ALA A 21 -16.31 18.70 20.02
N GLU A 22 -15.48 17.67 19.85
CA GLU A 22 -14.14 17.57 20.43
C GLU A 22 -13.11 18.54 19.80
N GLY A 23 -13.50 19.30 18.78
CA GLY A 23 -12.64 20.28 18.10
C GLY A 23 -11.60 19.67 17.17
N LYS A 24 -11.64 18.35 16.91
CA LYS A 24 -10.69 17.68 16.00
C LYS A 24 -10.88 18.13 14.55
N PHE A 25 -12.10 18.49 14.18
CA PHE A 25 -12.43 19.03 12.86
C PHE A 25 -13.35 20.25 12.95
N LYS A 26 -13.18 21.19 12.02
CA LYS A 26 -13.97 22.43 11.96
C LYS A 26 -15.44 22.22 11.55
N SER A 27 -15.75 21.10 10.91
CA SER A 27 -17.10 20.73 10.47
C SER A 27 -17.18 19.25 10.10
N ARG A 28 -18.39 18.71 10.00
CA ARG A 28 -18.64 17.34 9.51
C ARG A 28 -18.03 17.14 8.11
N ALA A 29 -18.18 18.13 7.23
CA ALA A 29 -17.61 18.09 5.89
C ALA A 29 -16.08 18.05 5.90
N ALA A 30 -15.43 18.74 6.85
CA ALA A 30 -13.97 18.66 7.01
C ALA A 30 -13.54 17.26 7.47
N ALA A 31 -14.26 16.64 8.39
CA ALA A 31 -14.01 15.26 8.83
C ALA A 31 -14.20 14.25 7.69
N VAL A 32 -15.29 14.36 6.91
CA VAL A 32 -15.53 13.49 5.74
C VAL A 32 -14.44 13.64 4.69
N ARG A 33 -13.98 14.87 4.41
CA ARG A 33 -12.86 15.09 3.48
C ARG A 33 -11.56 14.44 3.98
N ALA A 34 -11.25 14.57 5.26
CA ALA A 34 -10.09 13.90 5.84
C ALA A 34 -10.19 12.37 5.72
N GLY A 35 -11.39 11.80 5.88
CA GLY A 35 -11.65 10.38 5.64
C GLY A 35 -11.42 9.98 4.18
N LEU A 36 -11.89 10.78 3.22
CA LEU A 36 -11.66 10.55 1.78
C LEU A 36 -10.17 10.62 1.42
N ASP A 37 -9.43 11.57 2.00
CA ASP A 37 -7.98 11.68 1.79
C ASP A 37 -7.24 10.46 2.35
N ALA A 38 -7.66 9.96 3.52
CA ALA A 38 -7.11 8.74 4.11
C ALA A 38 -7.39 7.52 3.21
N LEU A 39 -8.62 7.37 2.71
CA LEU A 39 -9.00 6.31 1.79
C LEU A 39 -8.20 6.37 0.48
N ALA A 40 -8.00 7.57 -0.08
CA ALA A 40 -7.20 7.76 -1.29
C ALA A 40 -5.73 7.37 -1.08
N ARG A 41 -5.15 7.72 0.07
CA ARG A 41 -3.77 7.32 0.44
C ARG A 41 -3.66 5.81 0.58
N GLU A 42 -4.60 5.18 1.29
CA GLU A 42 -4.63 3.73 1.45
C GLU A 42 -4.77 3.02 0.12
N THR A 43 -5.70 3.46 -0.73
CA THR A 43 -5.91 2.90 -2.07
C THR A 43 -4.66 3.00 -2.93
N ARG A 44 -3.93 4.13 -2.85
CA ARG A 44 -2.66 4.32 -3.55
C ARG A 44 -1.56 3.37 -3.04
N ASN A 45 -1.47 3.20 -1.72
CA ASN A 45 -0.51 2.27 -1.10
C ASN A 45 -0.82 0.82 -1.49
N GLN A 46 -2.10 0.45 -1.53
CA GLN A 46 -2.53 -0.87 -1.96
C GLN A 46 -2.27 -1.12 -3.45
N ALA A 47 -2.41 -0.10 -4.31
CA ALA A 47 -2.05 -0.22 -5.73
C ALA A 47 -0.54 -0.49 -5.91
N ILE A 48 0.31 0.09 -5.06
CA ILE A 48 1.75 -0.22 -5.02
C ILE A 48 1.98 -1.66 -4.52
N ALA A 49 1.32 -2.08 -3.45
CA ALA A 49 1.46 -3.45 -2.94
C ALA A 49 0.89 -4.51 -3.90
N ALA A 50 -0.15 -4.17 -4.67
CA ALA A 50 -0.71 -5.02 -5.71
C ALA A 50 0.21 -5.11 -6.94
N SER A 51 0.89 -4.02 -7.34
CA SER A 51 1.85 -4.08 -8.44
C SER A 51 3.07 -4.96 -8.13
N TYR A 52 3.48 -5.05 -6.85
CA TYR A 52 4.50 -6.02 -6.42
C TYR A 52 4.00 -7.47 -6.47
N ARG A 53 2.76 -7.75 -6.04
CA ARG A 53 2.16 -9.10 -6.11
C ARG A 53 1.93 -9.56 -7.54
N ASP A 54 1.37 -8.70 -8.38
CA ASP A 54 1.06 -9.01 -9.78
C ASP A 54 2.34 -9.21 -10.61
N ALA A 55 3.45 -8.53 -10.26
CA ALA A 55 4.77 -8.78 -10.85
C ALA A 55 5.35 -10.15 -10.45
N TYR A 56 5.15 -10.60 -9.21
CA TYR A 56 5.60 -11.92 -8.73
C TYR A 56 4.70 -13.08 -9.22
N GLU A 57 3.39 -12.85 -9.40
CA GLU A 57 2.46 -13.84 -9.94
C GLU A 57 2.60 -14.01 -11.47
N LYS A 58 2.89 -12.93 -12.22
CA LYS A 58 2.98 -13.00 -13.69
C LYS A 58 4.34 -13.43 -14.24
N LYS A 59 5.40 -13.29 -13.45
CA LYS A 59 6.72 -13.87 -13.73
C LYS A 59 7.28 -14.45 -12.43
N PRO A 60 7.05 -15.74 -12.17
CA PRO A 60 7.96 -16.47 -11.30
C PRO A 60 9.37 -16.19 -11.83
N PRO A 61 10.36 -15.86 -10.98
CA PRO A 61 11.74 -15.85 -11.44
C PRO A 61 11.96 -17.21 -12.10
N ASP A 62 12.36 -17.24 -13.38
CA ASP A 62 12.71 -18.52 -14.02
C ASP A 62 13.66 -19.25 -13.05
N ASP A 63 13.49 -20.57 -12.88
CA ASP A 63 14.15 -21.35 -11.82
C ASP A 63 15.68 -21.10 -11.75
N TRP A 64 16.30 -20.69 -12.86
CA TRP A 64 17.69 -20.31 -12.92
C TRP A 64 18.01 -18.98 -12.20
N PHE A 65 17.15 -17.95 -12.29
CA PHE A 65 17.30 -16.68 -11.57
C PHE A 65 17.07 -16.85 -10.07
N ALA A 66 16.10 -17.70 -9.67
CA ALA A 66 15.87 -18.03 -8.27
C ALA A 66 17.09 -18.73 -7.66
N ARG A 67 17.66 -19.71 -8.38
CA ARG A 67 18.88 -20.42 -7.97
C ARG A 67 20.11 -19.50 -7.90
N ALA A 68 20.36 -18.71 -8.95
CA ALA A 68 21.48 -17.79 -8.98
C ALA A 68 21.41 -16.76 -7.83
N ASN A 69 20.21 -16.25 -7.52
CA ASN A 69 20.02 -15.30 -6.43
C ASN A 69 20.22 -15.97 -5.06
N SER A 70 19.77 -17.22 -4.86
CA SER A 70 20.02 -17.95 -3.61
C SER A 70 21.50 -18.28 -3.41
N GLU A 71 22.20 -18.67 -4.46
CA GLU A 71 23.64 -18.99 -4.40
C GLU A 71 24.48 -17.73 -4.13
N MET A 72 24.08 -16.58 -4.68
CA MET A 72 24.74 -15.29 -4.43
C MET A 72 24.50 -14.80 -2.98
N LEU A 73 23.31 -15.03 -2.43
CA LEU A 73 22.96 -14.65 -1.07
C LEU A 73 23.72 -15.48 -0.03
N ASP A 74 23.78 -16.80 -0.22
CA ASP A 74 24.49 -17.74 0.64
C ASP A 74 26.00 -17.43 0.67
N ARG A 75 26.57 -17.12 -0.49
CA ARG A 75 27.99 -16.81 -0.63
C ARG A 75 28.39 -15.42 -0.09
N ARG A 76 27.47 -14.46 -0.09
CA ARG A 76 27.68 -13.15 0.57
C ARG A 76 27.66 -13.27 2.08
N LEU A 77 26.90 -14.21 2.63
CA LEU A 77 26.92 -14.55 4.04
C LEU A 77 28.17 -15.37 4.42
N SER A 78 28.77 -16.09 3.46
CA SER A 78 30.02 -16.85 3.65
C SER A 78 31.31 -16.05 3.40
N GLY A 79 31.23 -14.86 2.78
CA GLY A 79 32.35 -13.92 2.66
C GLY A 79 33.25 -14.07 1.42
N GLU A 80 32.81 -14.72 0.34
CA GLU A 80 33.61 -14.84 -0.89
C GLU A 80 33.35 -13.71 -1.92
N PRO A 81 34.33 -13.36 -2.79
CA PRO A 81 34.16 -12.31 -3.81
C PRO A 81 33.33 -12.77 -5.03
N GLY A 82 32.56 -11.85 -5.62
CA GLY A 82 31.58 -12.13 -6.68
C GLY A 82 32.16 -12.25 -8.10
N ILE A 83 31.47 -13.01 -8.96
CA ILE A 83 31.82 -13.23 -10.38
C ILE A 83 30.84 -12.48 -11.30
N GLU A 84 31.32 -12.04 -12.47
CA GLU A 84 30.48 -11.58 -13.57
C GLU A 84 29.62 -12.75 -14.09
N VAL A 85 28.30 -12.59 -14.00
CA VAL A 85 27.34 -13.60 -14.44
C VAL A 85 27.17 -13.46 -15.95
N GLU A 86 27.87 -14.28 -16.73
CA GLU A 86 27.60 -14.41 -18.17
C GLU A 86 26.39 -15.33 -18.39
N LYS A 87 25.44 -14.87 -19.21
CA LYS A 87 24.21 -15.60 -19.55
C LYS A 87 24.56 -16.81 -20.45
N PRO A 88 23.94 -18.00 -20.27
CA PRO A 88 24.11 -19.12 -21.19
C PRO A 88 23.51 -18.84 -22.58
#